data_AF-A0A925Y0Z4-F1
#
_entry.id   AF-A0A925Y0Z4-F1
#
_cell.length_a   1.000
_cell.length_b   1.000
_cell.length_c   1.000
_cell.angle_alpha   90.00
_cell.angle_beta   90.00
_cell.angle_gamma   90.00
#
_symmetry.space_group_name_H-M   'P 1'
#
loop_
_entity.id
_entity.type
_entity.pdbx_description
1 polymer ?
#
loop_
_entity_poly.entity_id
_entity_poly.type
_entity_poly.pdbx_seq_one_letter_code
_entity_poly.pdbx_strand_id
1 'polypeptide(L)'
;MKLGVWRVRQWTTVLLGVWLWCASGFWLGLPAAQDATLIVVRSPEQSSWDILQGRLERLNLPYRVVNLADLNVNRLGGAKVIFLPGVTRLSTEQAYTIRQWVQQGGRLIGSGPVGMASDPEVREVFKQLFGAYWGEDLTGLDRLAVEPAQEWAKRGNINGSVQGGLLVRTDLGSTIAARWASNPERPAVLTTPESIYLGWNWGSASALFDREWLIASLERFVPGVAANQYKVAPVEAAAMQKELESVLGRVESALLTSDASSNDPQKFPQQYRDAIAHARQTLKDLPGLLKGGMDIQARAAWEEAIEDLWSHYPTSPLTALPEVRAIWLDRGTIVSAGSEQALTLLFDRLAKAGINTVFFETVNAGYTIYPSSVAPTQNPLINNWDPLAAAVRLAHERRMELHAWVWVFAAGNTRHNVKVNLPQEYPGPVLTAHPDWAQKGLKGNLRPAGQPEFWLDPANPEVQTYLDSLFREIVERYDVDGLQLDYIRYPIQKSA
;
A
#
# COMPACT_ATOMS: atom_id res chain seq x y z
N MET A 1 45.45 -38.11 31.32
CA MET A 1 46.62 -37.30 31.71
C MET A 1 46.46 -35.91 31.10
N LYS A 2 46.35 -34.87 31.95
CA LYS A 2 46.41 -33.41 31.70
C LYS A 2 45.42 -32.83 30.66
N LEU A 3 44.29 -32.21 31.01
CA LEU A 3 44.08 -30.92 31.69
C LEU A 3 44.98 -29.78 31.18
N GLY A 4 44.35 -28.83 30.48
CA GLY A 4 44.85 -27.50 30.14
C GLY A 4 43.67 -26.54 30.01
N VAL A 5 43.33 -25.88 31.12
CA VAL A 5 42.36 -24.78 31.29
C VAL A 5 43.24 -23.50 31.40
N TRP A 6 43.02 -22.35 30.77
CA TRP A 6 42.01 -21.30 31.01
C TRP A 6 42.34 -20.10 30.09
N ARG A 7 41.33 -19.44 29.48
CA ARG A 7 40.92 -18.08 29.89
C ARG A 7 39.73 -17.57 29.08
N VAL A 8 38.68 -17.29 29.85
CA VAL A 8 37.55 -16.39 29.65
C VAL A 8 37.92 -15.12 28.88
N ARG A 9 37.17 -14.82 27.81
CA ARG A 9 36.89 -13.44 27.39
C ARG A 9 35.42 -13.36 26.94
N GLN A 10 34.76 -12.35 27.50
CA GLN A 10 33.34 -12.08 27.52
C GLN A 10 32.70 -12.02 26.12
N TRP A 11 31.53 -12.66 25.98
CA TRP A 11 30.53 -12.33 24.95
C TRP A 11 29.17 -12.23 25.62
N THR A 12 28.95 -11.12 26.32
CA THR A 12 27.62 -10.63 26.70
C THR A 12 26.97 -9.96 25.50
N THR A 13 26.53 -10.73 24.48
CA THR A 13 25.67 -10.15 23.41
C THR A 13 24.81 -11.12 22.59
N VAL A 14 24.61 -12.38 22.98
CA VAL A 14 23.80 -13.33 22.17
C VAL A 14 22.56 -13.88 22.91
N LEU A 15 22.22 -13.32 24.08
CA LEU A 15 20.98 -13.65 24.81
C LEU A 15 20.03 -12.46 24.97
N LEU A 16 19.83 -11.69 23.89
CA LEU A 16 18.74 -10.71 23.79
C LEU A 16 17.85 -10.87 22.53
N GLY A 17 18.17 -11.81 21.63
CA GLY A 17 17.42 -12.00 20.38
C GLY A 17 16.32 -13.07 20.43
N VAL A 18 16.30 -13.93 21.46
CA VAL A 18 15.36 -15.08 21.53
C VAL A 18 14.37 -14.95 22.70
N TRP A 19 14.53 -13.94 23.57
CA TRP A 19 13.52 -13.57 24.58
C TRP A 19 12.49 -12.54 24.09
N LEU A 20 12.66 -11.99 22.88
CA LEU A 20 11.71 -11.05 22.26
C LEU A 20 10.74 -11.72 21.26
N TRP A 21 10.82 -13.05 21.07
CA TRP A 21 9.91 -13.80 20.19
C TRP A 21 9.01 -14.82 20.91
N CYS A 22 9.15 -14.96 22.23
CA CYS A 22 8.17 -15.66 23.08
C CYS A 22 7.34 -14.71 23.95
N ALA A 23 7.48 -13.39 23.78
CA ALA A 23 6.69 -12.36 24.47
C ALA A 23 5.47 -11.84 23.67
N SER A 24 5.24 -12.34 22.44
CA SER A 24 4.02 -12.05 21.65
C SER A 24 2.95 -13.15 21.76
N GLY A 25 3.19 -14.18 22.57
CA GLY A 25 2.31 -15.33 22.76
C GLY A 25 1.61 -15.40 24.12
N PHE A 26 1.62 -14.33 24.92
CA PHE A 26 0.78 -14.26 26.11
C PHE A 26 -0.61 -13.74 25.73
N TRP A 27 -1.56 -14.66 25.61
CA TRP A 27 -2.92 -14.45 26.06
C TRP A 27 -2.89 -14.12 27.57
N LEU A 28 -2.45 -12.93 27.93
CA LEU A 28 -2.88 -12.26 29.14
C LEU A 28 -4.16 -11.54 28.73
N GLY A 29 -5.26 -11.85 29.43
CA GLY A 29 -6.53 -11.19 29.21
C GLY A 29 -6.31 -9.70 29.07
N LEU A 30 -6.76 -9.14 27.94
CA LEU A 30 -6.91 -7.70 27.78
C LEU A 30 -7.59 -7.20 29.07
N PRO A 31 -6.97 -6.28 29.83
CA PRO A 31 -7.80 -5.50 30.73
C PRO A 31 -8.84 -4.83 29.84
N ALA A 32 -10.10 -4.88 30.25
CA ALA A 32 -11.23 -4.32 29.53
C ALA A 32 -10.84 -2.97 28.90
N ALA A 33 -11.19 -2.78 27.63
CA ALA A 33 -11.01 -1.55 26.87
C ALA A 33 -11.75 -0.36 27.54
N GLN A 34 -11.16 0.22 28.58
CA GLN A 34 -11.76 1.28 29.39
C GLN A 34 -11.10 2.66 29.24
N ASP A 35 -9.95 2.79 28.56
CA ASP A 35 -9.19 4.06 28.53
C ASP A 35 -8.93 4.64 27.12
N ALA A 36 -9.80 4.38 26.13
CA ALA A 36 -9.66 5.03 24.82
C ALA A 36 -10.01 6.52 24.92
N THR A 37 -9.07 7.41 24.62
CA THR A 37 -9.28 8.87 24.71
C THR A 37 -10.34 9.37 23.71
N LEU A 38 -10.41 8.73 22.52
CA LEU A 38 -11.31 9.06 21.43
C LEU A 38 -12.30 7.91 21.15
N ILE A 39 -13.58 8.25 21.09
CA ILE A 39 -14.61 7.40 20.46
C ILE A 39 -14.97 7.99 19.10
N VAL A 40 -15.00 7.15 18.07
CA VAL A 40 -15.52 7.51 16.74
C VAL A 40 -16.85 6.80 16.53
N VAL A 41 -17.90 7.58 16.27
CA VAL A 41 -19.23 7.03 16.02
C VAL A 41 -19.38 6.70 14.54
N ARG A 42 -19.64 5.43 14.24
CA ARG A 42 -19.88 4.95 12.88
C ARG A 42 -21.37 5.02 12.53
N SER A 43 -21.71 5.79 11.51
CA SER A 43 -23.07 5.82 10.95
C SER A 43 -23.26 4.68 9.93
N PRO A 44 -24.45 4.02 9.87
CA PRO A 44 -24.75 3.04 8.83
C PRO A 44 -24.85 3.66 7.43
N GLU A 45 -25.13 4.98 7.33
CA GLU A 45 -25.23 5.70 6.05
C GLU A 45 -23.86 5.98 5.42
N GLN A 46 -22.77 5.65 6.11
CA GLN A 46 -21.40 5.97 5.71
C GLN A 46 -20.80 4.88 4.81
N SER A 47 -21.00 5.01 3.51
CA SER A 47 -20.52 4.06 2.49
C SER A 47 -18.99 3.99 2.37
N SER A 48 -18.26 4.99 2.86
CA SER A 48 -16.79 5.10 2.76
C SER A 48 -16.06 4.84 4.07
N TRP A 49 -16.62 4.03 4.98
CA TRP A 49 -16.03 3.77 6.29
C TRP A 49 -14.58 3.28 6.24
N ASP A 50 -14.22 2.40 5.29
CA ASP A 50 -12.86 1.84 5.18
C ASP A 50 -11.82 2.95 4.93
N ILE A 51 -12.17 3.97 4.13
CA ILE A 51 -11.32 5.14 3.89
C ILE A 51 -11.12 5.92 5.19
N LEU A 52 -12.18 6.12 5.96
CA LEU A 52 -12.11 6.85 7.22
C LEU A 52 -11.33 6.09 8.28
N GLN A 53 -11.53 4.79 8.36
CA GLN A 53 -10.81 3.91 9.26
C GLN A 53 -9.30 3.95 8.93
N GLY A 54 -8.92 3.82 7.66
CA GLY A 54 -7.51 3.95 7.26
C GLY A 54 -6.91 5.34 7.53
N ARG A 55 -7.71 6.40 7.56
CA ARG A 55 -7.26 7.75 8.01
C ARG A 55 -7.07 7.79 9.53
N LEU A 56 -7.97 7.18 10.30
CA LEU A 56 -7.88 7.11 11.77
C LEU A 56 -6.70 6.27 12.25
N GLU A 57 -6.44 5.12 11.60
CA GLU A 57 -5.29 4.26 11.90
C GLU A 57 -3.95 5.01 11.73
N ARG A 58 -3.86 5.90 10.74
CA ARG A 58 -2.70 6.76 10.49
C ARG A 58 -2.51 7.89 11.51
N LEU A 59 -3.47 8.15 12.39
CA LEU A 59 -3.29 9.06 13.52
C LEU A 59 -2.35 8.47 14.57
N ASN A 60 -2.15 7.14 14.56
CA ASN A 60 -1.41 6.42 15.59
C ASN A 60 -1.91 6.76 17.02
N LEU A 61 -3.23 6.83 17.15
CA LEU A 61 -3.93 7.14 18.39
C LEU A 61 -4.79 5.97 18.86
N PRO A 62 -4.84 5.70 20.18
CA PRO A 62 -5.84 4.80 20.72
C PRO A 62 -7.25 5.40 20.52
N TYR A 63 -8.05 4.78 19.65
CA TYR A 63 -9.47 5.11 19.49
C TYR A 63 -10.33 3.85 19.57
N ARG A 64 -11.61 4.05 19.84
CA ARG A 64 -12.62 2.99 19.81
C ARG A 64 -13.76 3.39 18.87
N VAL A 65 -14.18 2.45 18.03
CA VAL A 65 -15.36 2.62 17.18
C VAL A 65 -16.61 2.18 17.95
N VAL A 66 -17.66 2.99 17.89
CA VAL A 66 -18.99 2.63 18.38
C VAL A 66 -19.98 2.80 17.22
N ASN A 67 -20.69 1.74 16.85
CA ASN A 67 -21.76 1.88 15.86
C ASN A 67 -22.86 2.75 16.43
N LEU A 68 -23.44 3.63 15.62
CA LEU A 68 -24.50 4.54 16.04
C LEU A 68 -25.68 3.80 16.69
N ALA A 69 -26.05 2.64 16.15
CA ALA A 69 -27.12 1.79 16.69
C ALA A 69 -26.85 1.29 18.13
N ASP A 70 -25.58 1.19 18.52
CA ASP A 70 -25.15 0.70 19.83
C ASP A 70 -24.89 1.84 20.83
N LEU A 71 -25.09 3.10 20.43
CA LEU A 71 -24.74 4.28 21.22
C LEU A 71 -25.61 4.40 22.48
N ASN A 72 -24.96 4.29 23.64
CA ASN A 72 -25.57 4.53 24.95
C ASN A 72 -24.50 5.00 25.95
N VAL A 73 -24.93 5.48 27.13
CA VAL A 73 -24.03 6.05 28.15
C VAL A 73 -22.89 5.11 28.56
N ASN A 74 -23.15 3.79 28.66
CA ASN A 74 -22.14 2.81 29.05
C ASN A 74 -21.07 2.63 27.97
N ARG A 75 -21.46 2.73 26.69
CA ARG A 75 -20.53 2.68 25.55
C ARG A 75 -19.69 3.94 25.42
N LEU A 76 -20.08 5.04 26.05
CA LEU A 76 -19.32 6.30 26.08
C LEU A 76 -18.35 6.41 27.27
N GLY A 77 -18.44 5.48 28.24
CA GLY A 77 -17.57 5.47 29.41
C GLY A 77 -16.08 5.37 29.05
N GLY A 78 -15.26 6.13 29.78
CA GLY A 78 -13.79 6.15 29.66
C GLY A 78 -13.24 7.10 28.59
N ALA A 79 -14.07 7.54 27.64
CA ALA A 79 -13.64 8.48 26.61
C ALA A 79 -13.68 9.93 27.10
N LYS A 80 -12.75 10.73 26.59
CA LYS A 80 -12.71 12.19 26.80
C LYS A 80 -13.35 12.94 25.63
N VAL A 81 -13.21 12.38 24.43
CA VAL A 81 -13.70 12.99 23.18
C VAL A 81 -14.54 11.99 22.39
N ILE A 82 -15.66 12.46 21.86
CA ILE A 82 -16.45 11.75 20.84
C ILE A 82 -16.32 12.51 19.53
N PHE A 83 -16.09 11.78 18.44
CA PHE A 83 -16.10 12.29 17.09
C PHE A 83 -17.28 11.73 16.30
N LEU A 84 -18.05 12.63 15.68
CA LEU A 84 -19.19 12.35 14.80
C LEU A 84 -18.83 12.71 13.35
N PRO A 85 -18.12 11.83 12.61
CA PRO A 85 -17.78 12.06 11.21
C PRO A 85 -19.01 11.86 10.31
N GLY A 86 -19.65 12.94 9.86
CA GLY A 86 -20.73 12.86 8.86
C GLY A 86 -22.00 12.17 9.36
N VAL A 87 -22.31 12.23 10.67
CA VAL A 87 -23.51 11.60 11.24
C VAL A 87 -24.74 12.49 11.05
N THR A 88 -25.44 12.30 9.93
CA THR A 88 -26.57 13.15 9.49
C THR A 88 -27.89 12.89 10.22
N ARG A 89 -28.13 11.65 10.66
CA ARG A 89 -29.37 11.21 11.29
C ARG A 89 -29.09 10.55 12.64
N LEU A 90 -29.74 11.03 13.69
CA LEU A 90 -29.72 10.44 15.03
C LEU A 90 -31.14 10.37 15.60
N SER A 91 -31.37 9.40 16.49
CA SER A 91 -32.59 9.36 17.29
C SER A 91 -32.54 10.37 18.44
N THR A 92 -33.70 10.69 18.99
CA THR A 92 -33.85 11.51 20.20
C THR A 92 -33.00 10.95 21.35
N GLU A 93 -33.10 9.65 21.63
CA GLU A 93 -32.33 8.99 22.69
C GLU A 93 -30.80 9.13 22.51
N GLN A 94 -30.30 8.95 21.29
CA GLN A 94 -28.88 9.11 20.96
C GLN A 94 -28.42 10.56 21.17
N ALA A 95 -29.21 11.54 20.74
CA ALA A 95 -28.90 12.96 20.91
C ALA A 95 -28.86 13.35 22.39
N TYR A 96 -29.84 12.91 23.19
CA TYR A 96 -29.86 13.16 24.64
C TYR A 96 -28.71 12.45 25.37
N THR A 97 -28.34 11.24 24.94
CA THR A 97 -27.17 10.51 25.47
C THR A 97 -25.89 11.32 25.28
N ILE A 98 -25.65 11.84 24.07
CA ILE A 98 -24.48 12.67 23.77
C ILE A 98 -24.52 13.95 24.61
N ARG A 99 -25.68 14.61 24.69
CA ARG A 99 -25.84 15.84 25.47
C ARG A 99 -25.54 15.63 26.96
N GLN A 100 -26.07 14.56 27.56
CA GLN A 100 -25.81 14.21 28.96
C GLN A 100 -24.32 13.92 29.18
N TRP A 101 -23.68 13.21 28.26
CA TRP A 101 -22.25 12.91 28.35
C TRP A 101 -21.38 14.18 28.24
N VAL A 102 -21.72 15.12 27.36
CA VAL A 102 -21.06 16.44 27.27
C VAL A 102 -21.23 17.22 28.58
N GLN A 103 -22.43 17.21 29.17
CA GLN A 103 -22.69 17.85 30.47
C GLN A 103 -21.86 17.25 31.62
N GLN A 104 -21.43 16.00 31.50
CA GLN A 104 -20.54 15.32 32.46
C GLN A 104 -19.06 15.59 32.21
N GLY A 105 -18.73 16.50 31.29
CA GLY A 105 -17.35 16.89 30.99
C GLY A 105 -16.77 16.22 29.74
N GLY A 106 -17.56 15.47 28.98
CA GLY A 106 -17.18 15.02 27.65
C GLY A 106 -16.95 16.18 26.66
N ARG A 107 -16.21 15.91 25.59
CA ARG A 107 -15.94 16.86 24.50
C ARG A 107 -16.39 16.31 23.15
N LEU A 108 -17.01 17.15 22.33
CA LEU A 108 -17.65 16.72 21.10
C LEU A 108 -16.95 17.32 19.87
N ILE A 109 -16.62 16.49 18.90
CA ILE A 109 -16.19 16.93 17.57
C ILE A 109 -17.24 16.48 16.56
N GLY A 110 -17.80 17.41 15.81
CA GLY A 110 -18.71 17.16 14.70
C GLY A 110 -18.07 17.54 13.38
N SER A 111 -18.36 16.78 12.32
CA SER A 111 -17.93 17.09 10.96
C SER A 111 -19.05 16.77 9.98
N GLY A 112 -19.27 17.65 9.01
CA GLY A 112 -20.32 17.51 8.01
C GLY A 112 -21.70 17.92 8.55
N PRO A 113 -22.81 17.55 7.89
CA PRO A 113 -24.16 17.98 8.28
C PRO A 113 -24.72 17.20 9.47
N VAL A 114 -24.08 17.31 10.64
CA VAL A 114 -24.41 16.52 11.84
C VAL A 114 -25.85 16.78 12.28
N GLY A 115 -26.64 15.71 12.39
CA GLY A 115 -28.04 15.75 12.84
C GLY A 115 -29.02 16.42 11.87
N MET A 116 -28.57 16.92 10.71
CA MET A 116 -29.38 17.71 9.78
C MET A 116 -30.63 16.97 9.27
N ALA A 117 -30.51 15.65 9.05
CA ALA A 117 -31.59 14.79 8.57
C ALA A 117 -32.46 14.20 9.71
N SER A 118 -32.21 14.62 10.96
CA SER A 118 -32.93 14.14 12.14
C SER A 118 -34.19 14.97 12.42
N ASP A 119 -35.00 14.52 13.39
CA ASP A 119 -36.18 15.25 13.83
C ASP A 119 -35.84 16.65 14.40
N PRO A 120 -36.80 17.61 14.36
CA PRO A 120 -36.56 18.98 14.82
C PRO A 120 -35.95 19.09 16.23
N GLU A 121 -36.36 18.23 17.15
CA GLU A 121 -35.85 18.18 18.52
C GLU A 121 -34.36 17.79 18.57
N VAL A 122 -33.95 16.79 17.78
CA VAL A 122 -32.55 16.36 17.68
C VAL A 122 -31.69 17.48 17.07
N ARG A 123 -32.20 18.16 16.03
CA ARG A 123 -31.51 19.32 15.44
C ARG A 123 -31.29 20.42 16.45
N GLU A 124 -32.25 20.66 17.34
CA GLU A 124 -32.13 21.67 18.39
C GLU A 124 -31.08 21.28 19.44
N VAL A 125 -30.99 20.01 19.81
CA VAL A 125 -29.92 19.51 20.69
C VAL A 125 -28.53 19.80 20.11
N PHE A 126 -28.31 19.47 18.83
CA PHE A 126 -27.00 19.70 18.21
C PHE A 126 -26.71 21.19 17.94
N LYS A 127 -27.72 21.99 17.64
CA LYS A 127 -27.60 23.45 17.58
C LYS A 127 -27.05 24.01 18.89
N GLN A 128 -27.57 23.55 20.02
CA GLN A 128 -27.11 23.99 21.34
C GLN A 128 -25.70 23.48 21.67
N LEU A 129 -25.39 22.22 21.33
CA LEU A 129 -24.07 21.63 21.59
C LEU A 129 -22.96 22.31 20.79
N PHE A 130 -23.21 22.66 19.52
CA PHE A 130 -22.22 23.29 18.64
C PHE A 130 -22.31 24.83 18.62
N GLY A 131 -23.38 25.42 19.15
CA GLY A 131 -23.70 26.85 18.99
C GLY A 131 -23.90 27.25 17.52
N ALA A 132 -24.25 26.29 16.67
CA ALA A 132 -24.40 26.41 15.23
C ALA A 132 -25.10 25.20 14.60
N TYR A 133 -25.53 25.35 13.35
CA TYR A 133 -26.01 24.26 12.51
C TYR A 133 -25.46 24.33 11.09
N TRP A 134 -25.53 23.21 10.38
CA TRP A 134 -25.21 23.16 8.96
C TRP A 134 -26.27 23.89 8.14
N GLY A 135 -25.85 24.88 7.37
CA GLY A 135 -26.71 25.64 6.46
C GLY A 135 -26.77 25.01 5.08
N GLU A 136 -26.14 25.67 4.11
CA GLU A 136 -26.06 25.24 2.72
C GLU A 136 -24.70 24.61 2.40
N ASP A 137 -24.68 23.69 1.44
CA ASP A 137 -23.44 23.16 0.88
C ASP A 137 -22.78 24.20 -0.03
N LEU A 138 -21.46 24.30 0.02
CA LEU A 138 -20.69 25.15 -0.89
C LEU A 138 -20.34 24.38 -2.17
N THR A 139 -20.34 25.11 -3.28
CA THR A 139 -19.93 24.59 -4.58
C THR A 139 -18.43 24.79 -4.77
N GLY A 140 -17.70 23.69 -5.04
CA GLY A 140 -16.27 23.73 -5.30
C GLY A 140 -15.38 23.68 -4.06
N LEU A 141 -14.07 23.64 -4.30
CA LEU A 141 -13.05 23.65 -3.25
C LEU A 141 -12.76 25.08 -2.80
N ASP A 142 -12.61 25.29 -1.50
CA ASP A 142 -12.13 26.56 -0.93
C ASP A 142 -11.12 26.29 0.19
N ARG A 143 -10.23 27.25 0.43
CA ARG A 143 -9.21 27.18 1.48
C ARG A 143 -9.76 27.66 2.81
N LEU A 144 -9.15 27.17 3.88
CA LEU A 144 -9.41 27.69 5.22
C LEU A 144 -8.42 28.79 5.61
N ALA A 145 -8.94 29.85 6.21
CA ALA A 145 -8.19 30.89 6.88
C ALA A 145 -8.44 30.79 8.39
N VAL A 146 -7.46 30.28 9.13
CA VAL A 146 -7.54 30.13 10.59
C VAL A 146 -7.40 31.50 11.29
N GLU A 147 -8.28 31.73 12.26
CA GLU A 147 -8.28 32.93 13.10
C GLU A 147 -6.99 33.02 13.95
N PRO A 148 -6.27 34.14 13.93
CA PRO A 148 -5.01 34.29 14.68
C PRO A 148 -5.14 34.06 16.19
N ALA A 149 -6.33 34.26 16.77
CA ALA A 149 -6.60 34.03 18.19
C ALA A 149 -6.64 32.54 18.58
N GLN A 150 -6.75 31.61 17.61
CA GLN A 150 -6.88 30.19 17.87
C GLN A 150 -5.52 29.48 17.83
N GLU A 151 -4.73 29.61 18.89
CA GLU A 151 -3.37 29.03 18.98
C GLU A 151 -3.31 27.52 18.76
N TRP A 152 -4.37 26.78 19.09
CA TRP A 152 -4.45 25.33 18.94
C TRP A 152 -4.55 24.90 17.47
N ALA A 153 -5.06 25.76 16.57
CA ALA A 153 -5.22 25.49 15.15
C ALA A 153 -4.19 26.27 14.34
N LYS A 154 -2.89 26.06 14.58
CA LYS A 154 -1.81 26.74 13.82
C LYS A 154 -0.75 25.83 13.24
N ARG A 155 -0.85 24.52 13.45
CA ARG A 155 0.17 23.54 13.07
C ARG A 155 -0.33 22.66 11.93
N GLY A 156 0.57 22.29 11.01
CA GLY A 156 0.27 21.39 9.90
C GLY A 156 -0.50 22.03 8.75
N ASN A 157 -1.05 21.19 7.86
CA ASN A 157 -1.79 21.59 6.66
C ASN A 157 -3.28 21.92 6.94
N ILE A 158 -3.53 22.77 7.92
CA ILE A 158 -4.90 23.17 8.32
C ILE A 158 -5.51 24.27 7.43
N ASN A 159 -4.70 24.95 6.62
CA ASN A 159 -5.12 25.97 5.64
C ASN A 159 -5.28 25.39 4.21
N GLY A 160 -5.42 24.07 4.10
CA GLY A 160 -5.65 23.38 2.83
C GLY A 160 -7.02 23.69 2.23
N SER A 161 -7.24 23.19 1.02
CA SER A 161 -8.51 23.31 0.30
C SER A 161 -9.42 22.12 0.59
N VAL A 162 -10.69 22.38 0.83
CA VAL A 162 -11.71 21.34 1.03
C VAL A 162 -13.06 21.83 0.50
N GLN A 163 -13.89 20.90 0.04
CA GLN A 163 -15.30 21.18 -0.24
C GLN A 163 -16.10 20.96 1.05
N GLY A 164 -16.89 21.96 1.43
CA GLY A 164 -17.66 21.95 2.66
C GLY A 164 -19.01 22.64 2.55
N GLY A 165 -19.53 23.08 3.68
CA GLY A 165 -20.77 23.83 3.80
C GLY A 165 -20.64 24.98 4.79
N LEU A 166 -21.65 25.85 4.75
CA LEU A 166 -21.74 27.00 5.64
C LEU A 166 -22.21 26.57 7.02
N LEU A 167 -21.46 26.94 8.06
CA LEU A 167 -21.94 26.83 9.44
C LEU A 167 -22.66 28.12 9.85
N VAL A 168 -23.96 28.00 10.15
CA VAL A 168 -24.80 29.11 10.60
C VAL A 168 -24.79 29.18 12.12
N ARG A 169 -24.26 30.28 12.66
CA ARG A 169 -24.18 30.53 14.11
C ARG A 169 -25.56 30.92 14.66
N THR A 170 -25.82 30.55 15.91
CA THR A 170 -27.12 30.76 16.59
C THR A 170 -27.01 31.70 17.79
N ASP A 171 -26.01 32.58 17.84
CA ASP A 171 -25.75 33.58 18.90
C ASP A 171 -25.33 33.01 20.28
N LEU A 172 -25.24 31.68 20.40
CA LEU A 172 -24.86 30.95 21.61
C LEU A 172 -23.37 30.67 21.67
N GLY A 173 -22.58 31.57 22.28
CA GLY A 173 -21.26 31.26 22.88
C GLY A 173 -20.17 30.65 21.98
N SER A 174 -20.43 30.44 20.70
CA SER A 174 -19.50 29.82 19.76
C SER A 174 -18.54 30.87 19.22
N THR A 175 -17.26 30.51 19.11
CA THR A 175 -16.21 31.33 18.52
C THR A 175 -15.83 30.76 17.16
N ILE A 176 -15.48 31.65 16.23
CA ILE A 176 -15.01 31.26 14.92
C ILE A 176 -13.55 30.85 15.06
N ALA A 177 -13.21 29.69 14.50
CA ALA A 177 -11.85 29.21 14.49
C ALA A 177 -11.19 29.22 13.12
N ALA A 178 -11.96 28.99 12.06
CA ALA A 178 -11.53 29.21 10.69
C ALA A 178 -12.69 29.72 9.85
N ARG A 179 -12.33 30.45 8.79
CA ARG A 179 -13.23 30.99 7.78
C ARG A 179 -12.91 30.42 6.42
N TRP A 180 -13.90 30.44 5.55
CA TRP A 180 -13.70 30.20 4.12
C TRP A 180 -12.90 31.37 3.53
N ALA A 181 -11.76 31.09 2.91
CA ALA A 181 -10.83 32.12 2.44
C ALA A 181 -11.47 33.02 1.38
N SER A 182 -12.33 32.47 0.52
CA SER A 182 -13.07 33.23 -0.48
C SER A 182 -14.13 34.16 0.12
N ASN A 183 -14.59 33.91 1.35
CA ASN A 183 -15.61 34.71 2.02
C ASN A 183 -15.34 34.81 3.53
N PRO A 184 -14.63 35.86 3.99
CA PRO A 184 -14.28 36.06 5.39
C PRO A 184 -15.47 36.16 6.34
N GLU A 185 -16.68 36.43 5.88
CA GLU A 185 -17.85 36.48 6.77
C GLU A 185 -18.39 35.09 7.10
N ARG A 186 -18.02 34.06 6.33
CA ARG A 186 -18.56 32.70 6.45
C ARG A 186 -17.68 31.80 7.33
N PRO A 187 -18.17 31.31 8.48
CA PRO A 187 -17.43 30.37 9.32
C PRO A 187 -17.31 29.00 8.65
N ALA A 188 -16.10 28.45 8.68
CA ALA A 188 -15.80 27.09 8.27
C ALA A 188 -15.58 26.16 9.48
N VAL A 189 -15.07 26.70 10.58
CA VAL A 189 -14.94 25.98 11.85
C VAL A 189 -15.46 26.82 12.99
N LEU A 190 -16.32 26.24 13.81
CA LEU A 190 -16.86 26.86 15.02
C LEU A 190 -16.50 26.05 16.24
N THR A 191 -16.30 26.72 17.36
CA THR A 191 -15.97 26.06 18.62
C THR A 191 -16.72 26.65 19.80
N THR A 192 -17.14 25.79 20.73
CA THR A 192 -17.52 26.17 22.09
C THR A 192 -16.42 25.70 23.06
N PRO A 193 -16.55 25.90 24.38
CA PRO A 193 -15.67 25.26 25.36
C PRO A 193 -15.75 23.71 25.32
N GLU A 194 -16.91 23.17 24.93
CA GLU A 194 -17.20 21.74 24.93
C GLU A 194 -17.16 21.07 23.55
N SER A 195 -17.24 21.84 22.46
CA SER A 195 -17.37 21.27 21.12
C SER A 195 -16.58 21.99 20.02
N ILE A 196 -16.29 21.25 18.95
CA ILE A 196 -15.76 21.75 17.68
C ILE A 196 -16.67 21.26 16.56
N TYR A 197 -17.05 22.15 15.65
CA TYR A 197 -17.83 21.83 14.47
C TYR A 197 -17.03 22.16 13.20
N LEU A 198 -16.66 21.13 12.44
CA LEU A 198 -15.94 21.20 11.17
C LEU A 198 -16.92 21.27 9.99
N GLY A 199 -16.84 22.34 9.20
CA GLY A 199 -17.71 22.66 8.08
C GLY A 199 -17.48 21.84 6.80
N TRP A 200 -16.95 20.63 6.89
CA TRP A 200 -16.78 19.69 5.77
C TRP A 200 -17.01 18.27 6.26
N ASN A 201 -17.28 17.36 5.33
CA ASN A 201 -17.35 15.94 5.64
C ASN A 201 -15.93 15.38 5.82
N TRP A 202 -15.64 14.81 6.98
CA TRP A 202 -14.42 14.07 7.18
C TRP A 202 -14.33 12.95 6.14
N GLY A 203 -13.18 12.84 5.47
CA GLY A 203 -12.98 11.98 4.32
C GLY A 203 -13.05 12.68 2.97
N SER A 204 -13.66 13.88 2.88
CA SER A 204 -13.81 14.61 1.61
C SER A 204 -12.63 15.53 1.27
N ALA A 205 -11.70 15.74 2.21
CA ALA A 205 -10.46 16.47 2.00
C ALA A 205 -9.28 15.52 1.71
N SER A 206 -8.08 16.09 1.51
CA SER A 206 -6.84 15.31 1.55
C SER A 206 -6.67 14.66 2.94
N ALA A 207 -6.03 13.49 2.97
CA ALA A 207 -5.87 12.74 4.23
C ALA A 207 -5.09 13.53 5.29
N LEU A 208 -4.08 14.29 4.84
CA LEU A 208 -3.27 15.16 5.69
C LEU A 208 -4.10 16.30 6.28
N PHE A 209 -4.94 16.96 5.48
CA PHE A 209 -5.78 18.06 5.94
C PHE A 209 -6.71 17.62 7.06
N ASP A 210 -7.42 16.50 6.83
CA ASP A 210 -8.26 15.89 7.85
C ASP A 210 -7.44 15.59 9.10
N ARG A 211 -6.37 14.80 8.96
CA ARG A 211 -5.49 14.41 10.09
C ARG A 211 -5.10 15.59 10.96
N GLU A 212 -4.58 16.68 10.37
CA GLU A 212 -4.14 17.84 11.15
C GLU A 212 -5.30 18.55 11.86
N TRP A 213 -6.48 18.63 11.25
CA TRP A 213 -7.66 19.20 11.91
C TRP A 213 -8.16 18.36 13.08
N LEU A 214 -8.18 17.03 12.98
CA LEU A 214 -8.58 16.18 14.10
C LEU A 214 -7.54 16.17 15.19
N ILE A 215 -6.24 16.13 14.86
CA ILE A 215 -5.18 16.21 15.88
C ILE A 215 -5.24 17.55 16.62
N ALA A 216 -5.36 18.66 15.90
CA ALA A 216 -5.52 19.98 16.53
C ALA A 216 -6.75 20.02 17.45
N SER A 217 -7.87 19.45 16.99
CA SER A 217 -9.11 19.36 17.76
C SER A 217 -8.94 18.53 19.04
N LEU A 218 -8.24 17.40 18.95
CA LEU A 218 -7.95 16.53 20.09
C LEU A 218 -6.99 17.20 21.07
N GLU A 219 -5.93 17.85 20.58
CA GLU A 219 -4.93 18.55 21.41
C GLU A 219 -5.56 19.73 22.16
N ARG A 220 -6.53 20.42 21.57
CA ARG A 220 -7.33 21.45 22.26
C ARG A 220 -8.06 20.89 23.48
N PHE A 221 -8.63 19.70 23.37
CA PHE A 221 -9.45 19.10 24.44
C PHE A 221 -8.64 18.25 25.43
N VAL A 222 -7.57 17.61 24.97
CA VAL A 222 -6.71 16.74 25.75
C VAL A 222 -5.26 17.13 25.44
N PRO A 223 -4.72 18.18 26.08
CA PRO A 223 -3.34 18.61 25.86
C PRO A 223 -2.34 17.48 26.06
N GLY A 224 -1.40 17.34 25.14
CA GLY A 224 -0.39 16.27 25.11
C GLY A 224 -0.83 14.98 24.41
N VAL A 225 -2.09 14.85 23.96
CA VAL A 225 -2.57 13.66 23.24
C VAL A 225 -1.84 13.47 21.90
N ALA A 226 -1.32 14.55 21.32
CA ALA A 226 -0.54 14.54 20.09
C ALA A 226 0.97 14.43 20.27
N ALA A 227 1.48 14.38 21.51
CA ALA A 227 2.92 14.50 21.80
C ALA A 227 3.81 13.42 21.13
N ASN A 228 3.24 12.24 20.82
CA ASN A 228 3.95 11.14 20.16
C ASN A 228 3.50 10.86 18.71
N GLN A 229 2.48 11.55 18.20
CA GLN A 229 1.91 11.29 16.86
C GLN A 229 2.71 11.93 15.72
N TYR A 230 3.57 12.85 16.10
CA TYR A 230 4.40 13.62 15.20
C TYR A 230 5.84 13.13 15.19
N LYS A 231 6.16 11.94 15.72
CA LYS A 231 7.50 11.36 15.57
C LYS A 231 7.44 10.18 14.63
N VAL A 232 8.22 10.23 13.56
CA VAL A 232 8.37 9.13 12.62
C VAL A 232 9.49 8.22 13.15
N ALA A 233 9.15 6.97 13.44
CA ALA A 233 10.16 6.00 13.86
C ALA A 233 11.12 5.68 12.70
N PRO A 234 12.39 5.27 12.94
CA PRO A 234 13.31 4.94 11.85
C PRO A 234 12.81 3.86 10.89
N VAL A 235 12.10 2.85 11.41
CA VAL A 235 11.48 1.79 10.59
C VAL A 235 10.36 2.36 9.71
N GLU A 236 9.57 3.28 10.25
CA GLU A 236 8.50 3.95 9.53
C GLU A 236 9.06 4.91 8.47
N ALA A 237 10.15 5.61 8.76
CA ALA A 237 10.87 6.45 7.80
C ALA A 237 11.34 5.64 6.59
N ALA A 238 11.92 4.46 6.83
CA ALA A 238 12.33 3.56 5.75
C ALA A 238 11.13 3.03 4.95
N ALA A 239 10.02 2.73 5.62
CA ALA A 239 8.78 2.32 4.96
C ALA A 239 8.21 3.43 4.06
N MET A 240 8.17 4.69 4.55
CA MET A 240 7.71 5.85 3.79
C MET A 240 8.55 6.05 2.51
N GLN A 241 9.88 5.98 2.61
CA GLN A 241 10.76 6.07 1.44
C GLN A 241 10.47 4.97 0.42
N LYS A 242 10.44 3.72 0.88
CA LYS A 242 10.21 2.56 0.00
C LYS A 242 8.83 2.60 -0.66
N GLU A 243 7.81 3.06 0.05
CA GLU A 243 6.47 3.22 -0.49
C GLU A 243 6.44 4.30 -1.59
N LEU A 244 7.02 5.47 -1.34
CA LEU A 244 7.06 6.55 -2.33
C LEU A 244 7.88 6.17 -3.57
N GLU A 245 9.02 5.47 -3.40
CA GLU A 245 9.80 4.90 -4.51
C GLU A 245 8.97 3.91 -5.34
N SER A 246 8.22 3.02 -4.66
CA SER A 246 7.36 2.03 -5.31
C SER A 246 6.22 2.67 -6.11
N VAL A 247 5.51 3.64 -5.54
CA VAL A 247 4.42 4.34 -6.22
C VAL A 247 4.95 5.15 -7.41
N LEU A 248 6.05 5.87 -7.22
CA LEU A 248 6.73 6.61 -8.29
C LEU A 248 7.08 5.68 -9.47
N GLY A 249 7.73 4.54 -9.18
CA GLY A 249 8.10 3.57 -10.20
C GLY A 249 6.89 3.00 -10.96
N ARG A 250 5.76 2.78 -10.28
CA ARG A 250 4.51 2.34 -10.94
C ARG A 250 3.94 3.39 -11.88
N VAL A 251 3.89 4.66 -11.46
CA VAL A 251 3.41 5.76 -12.29
C VAL A 251 4.30 5.95 -13.52
N GLU A 252 5.62 5.97 -13.33
CA GLU A 252 6.58 6.08 -14.44
C GLU A 252 6.44 4.91 -15.43
N SER A 253 6.31 3.68 -14.93
CA SER A 253 6.11 2.49 -15.76
C SER A 253 4.79 2.56 -16.54
N ALA A 254 3.71 2.98 -15.88
CA ALA A 254 2.40 3.11 -16.51
C ALA A 254 2.39 4.20 -17.59
N LEU A 255 3.08 5.32 -17.37
CA LEU A 255 3.22 6.38 -18.36
C LEU A 255 3.99 5.91 -19.60
N LEU A 256 5.14 5.26 -19.39
CA LEU A 256 5.92 4.63 -20.47
C LEU A 256 5.08 3.64 -21.28
N THR A 257 4.21 2.88 -20.61
CA THR A 257 3.33 1.92 -21.30
C THR A 257 2.19 2.62 -22.05
N SER A 258 1.67 3.73 -21.52
CA SER A 258 0.57 4.49 -22.13
C SER A 258 0.96 5.24 -23.40
N ASP A 259 2.23 5.65 -23.52
CA ASP A 259 2.76 6.37 -24.69
C ASP A 259 3.77 5.48 -25.44
N ALA A 260 3.25 4.44 -26.09
CA ALA A 260 4.01 3.48 -26.89
C ALA A 260 4.80 4.12 -28.07
N SER A 261 4.67 5.43 -28.28
CA SER A 261 5.28 6.17 -29.39
C SER A 261 6.58 6.87 -29.03
N SER A 262 6.93 7.02 -27.75
CA SER A 262 8.16 7.71 -27.35
C SER A 262 8.64 7.33 -25.94
N ASN A 263 9.84 6.75 -25.84
CA ASN A 263 10.56 6.52 -24.58
C ASN A 263 11.15 7.81 -23.97
N ASP A 264 10.56 8.98 -24.24
CA ASP A 264 11.07 10.28 -23.80
C ASP A 264 10.15 10.85 -22.70
N PRO A 265 10.56 10.78 -21.42
CA PRO A 265 9.77 11.29 -20.31
C PRO A 265 9.46 12.78 -20.39
N GLN A 266 10.20 13.56 -21.19
CA GLN A 266 9.94 15.00 -21.36
C GLN A 266 8.70 15.29 -22.21
N LYS A 267 8.22 14.30 -22.97
CA LYS A 267 7.03 14.45 -23.82
C LYS A 267 5.72 14.14 -23.12
N PHE A 268 5.78 13.61 -21.89
CA PHE A 268 4.57 13.39 -21.10
C PHE A 268 3.85 14.72 -20.82
N PRO A 269 2.50 14.70 -20.78
CA PRO A 269 1.72 15.86 -20.37
C PRO A 269 2.24 16.47 -19.06
N GLN A 270 2.24 17.80 -18.99
CA GLN A 270 2.89 18.58 -17.93
C GLN A 270 2.49 18.11 -16.51
N GLN A 271 1.20 17.83 -16.30
CA GLN A 271 0.66 17.36 -15.02
C GLN A 271 1.37 16.09 -14.48
N TYR A 272 1.75 15.15 -15.36
CA TYR A 272 2.46 13.93 -14.94
C TYR A 272 3.92 14.22 -14.59
N ARG A 273 4.56 15.11 -15.35
CA ARG A 273 5.95 15.53 -15.10
C ARG A 273 6.07 16.28 -13.78
N ASP A 274 5.08 17.12 -13.46
CA ASP A 274 5.05 17.88 -12.22
C ASP A 274 4.90 16.95 -11.01
N ALA A 275 3.97 15.98 -11.05
CA ALA A 275 3.79 14.98 -9.99
C ALA A 275 5.04 14.11 -9.77
N ILE A 276 5.69 13.67 -10.85
CA ILE A 276 6.96 12.92 -10.78
C ILE A 276 8.08 13.78 -10.17
N ALA A 277 8.21 15.03 -10.61
CA ALA A 277 9.24 15.94 -10.10
C ALA A 277 9.03 16.24 -8.62
N HIS A 278 7.78 16.45 -8.21
CA HIS A 278 7.40 16.64 -6.81
C HIS A 278 7.76 15.42 -5.96
N ALA A 279 7.38 14.21 -6.38
CA ALA A 279 7.71 12.98 -5.66
C ALA A 279 9.23 12.75 -5.54
N ARG A 280 10.00 13.00 -6.61
CA ARG A 280 11.47 12.90 -6.59
C ARG A 280 12.11 13.90 -5.64
N GLN A 281 11.59 15.12 -5.59
CA GLN A 281 12.06 16.14 -4.65
C GLN A 281 11.73 15.75 -3.21
N THR A 282 10.52 15.26 -2.95
CA THR A 282 10.12 14.75 -1.63
C THR A 282 11.02 13.61 -1.16
N LEU A 283 11.32 12.62 -2.01
CA LEU A 283 12.27 11.53 -1.68
C LEU A 283 13.64 12.05 -1.24
N LYS A 284 14.13 13.11 -1.91
CA LYS A 284 15.43 13.72 -1.59
C LYS A 284 15.41 14.48 -0.27
N ASP A 285 14.32 15.16 0.05
CA ASP A 285 14.21 16.02 1.23
C ASP A 285 13.81 15.26 2.51
N LEU A 286 13.08 14.13 2.36
CA LEU A 286 12.54 13.35 3.47
C LEU A 286 13.58 12.98 4.55
N PRO A 287 14.78 12.46 4.22
CA PRO A 287 15.80 12.17 5.24
C PRO A 287 16.24 13.42 6.02
N GLY A 288 16.33 14.57 5.34
CA GLY A 288 16.74 15.84 5.93
C GLY A 288 15.71 16.38 6.92
N LEU A 289 14.43 16.35 6.53
CA LEU A 289 13.32 16.76 7.39
C LEU A 289 13.25 15.90 8.65
N LEU A 290 13.38 14.58 8.52
CA LEU A 290 13.35 13.65 9.66
C LEU A 290 14.55 13.85 10.59
N LYS A 291 15.76 14.03 10.04
CA LYS A 291 16.95 14.31 10.84
C LYS A 291 16.87 15.66 11.57
N GLY A 292 16.16 16.63 10.99
CA GLY A 292 15.90 17.94 11.58
C GLY A 292 14.80 17.96 12.65
N GLY A 293 14.18 16.82 12.96
CA GLY A 293 13.02 16.76 13.87
C GLY A 293 11.77 17.42 13.30
N MET A 294 11.70 17.58 11.97
CA MET A 294 10.57 18.16 11.24
C MET A 294 9.64 17.04 10.74
N ASP A 295 9.41 16.04 11.58
CA ASP A 295 8.62 14.84 11.31
C ASP A 295 7.21 15.13 10.75
N ILE A 296 6.57 16.20 11.23
CA ILE A 296 5.25 16.67 10.72
C ILE A 296 5.36 17.05 9.25
N GLN A 297 6.39 17.83 8.91
CA GLN A 297 6.62 18.29 7.54
C GLN A 297 7.05 17.14 6.65
N ALA A 298 7.88 16.22 7.17
CA ALA A 298 8.27 15.02 6.45
C ALA A 298 7.04 14.16 6.09
N ARG A 299 6.16 13.91 7.06
CA ARG A 299 4.92 13.16 6.82
C ARG A 299 4.01 13.88 5.83
N ALA A 300 3.82 15.17 6.00
CA ALA A 300 3.01 15.99 5.11
C ALA A 300 3.49 15.92 3.66
N ALA A 301 4.79 16.17 3.43
CA ALA A 301 5.38 16.13 2.09
C ALA A 301 5.26 14.74 1.46
N TRP A 302 5.44 13.68 2.25
CA TRP A 302 5.29 12.31 1.80
C TRP A 302 3.84 11.97 1.41
N GLU A 303 2.85 12.32 2.23
CA GLU A 303 1.43 12.08 1.92
C GLU A 303 0.99 12.85 0.67
N GLU A 304 1.41 14.11 0.54
CA GLU A 304 1.09 14.96 -0.61
C GLU A 304 1.69 14.39 -1.90
N ALA A 305 2.95 13.94 -1.87
CA ALA A 305 3.59 13.32 -3.02
C ALA A 305 2.89 12.02 -3.47
N ILE A 306 2.46 11.17 -2.53
CA ILE A 306 1.71 9.95 -2.86
C ILE A 306 0.36 10.30 -3.48
N GLU A 307 -0.38 11.23 -2.89
CA GLU A 307 -1.70 11.66 -3.38
C GLU A 307 -1.61 12.30 -4.78
N ASP A 308 -0.59 13.12 -5.01
CA ASP A 308 -0.30 13.74 -6.29
C ASP A 308 0.00 12.70 -7.38
N LEU A 309 0.83 11.69 -7.06
CA LEU A 309 1.11 10.57 -7.96
C LEU A 309 -0.15 9.75 -8.31
N TRP A 310 -1.03 9.50 -7.34
CA TRP A 310 -2.26 8.73 -7.58
C TRP A 310 -3.33 9.51 -8.35
N SER A 311 -3.52 10.79 -8.02
CA SER A 311 -4.47 11.65 -8.73
C SER A 311 -4.07 11.86 -10.20
N HIS A 312 -2.77 11.81 -10.48
CA HIS A 312 -2.21 11.85 -11.82
C HIS A 312 -1.74 10.47 -12.31
N TYR A 313 -2.31 9.37 -11.80
CA TYR A 313 -2.02 8.05 -12.38
C TYR A 313 -2.60 7.98 -13.80
N PRO A 314 -1.84 7.57 -14.83
CA PRO A 314 -2.36 7.48 -16.18
C PRO A 314 -3.44 6.39 -16.25
N THR A 315 -4.68 6.80 -16.42
CA THR A 315 -5.85 5.92 -16.60
C THR A 315 -6.29 5.84 -18.07
N SER A 316 -5.60 6.55 -18.98
CA SER A 316 -5.89 6.48 -20.40
C SER A 316 -5.81 5.02 -20.87
N PRO A 317 -6.86 4.50 -21.55
CA PRO A 317 -6.76 3.20 -22.19
C PRO A 317 -5.59 3.24 -23.17
N LEU A 318 -4.87 2.12 -23.29
CA LEU A 318 -3.76 1.92 -24.23
C LEU A 318 -4.25 2.12 -25.67
N THR A 319 -4.42 3.37 -26.09
CA THR A 319 -4.89 3.72 -27.42
C THR A 319 -3.71 3.54 -28.36
N ALA A 320 -3.79 2.46 -29.15
CA ALA A 320 -2.88 2.10 -30.24
C ALA A 320 -1.63 1.27 -29.89
N LEU A 321 -1.71 0.30 -28.98
CA LEU A 321 -0.83 -0.87 -29.11
C LEU A 321 -1.32 -1.72 -30.31
N PRO A 322 -0.45 -2.10 -31.26
CA PRO A 322 -0.83 -3.06 -32.29
C PRO A 322 -1.32 -4.37 -31.66
N GLU A 323 -2.26 -5.05 -32.31
CA GLU A 323 -2.79 -6.33 -31.82
C GLU A 323 -1.65 -7.34 -31.56
N VAL A 324 -1.55 -7.81 -30.32
CA VAL A 324 -0.61 -8.87 -29.92
C VAL A 324 -1.21 -10.22 -30.32
N ARG A 325 -0.53 -10.90 -31.25
CA ARG A 325 -0.86 -12.25 -31.75
C ARG A 325 0.26 -13.17 -31.32
N ALA A 326 0.18 -13.59 -30.06
CA ALA A 326 1.25 -14.33 -29.39
C ALA A 326 1.06 -15.84 -29.42
N ILE A 327 2.15 -16.59 -29.27
CA ILE A 327 2.14 -18.03 -29.02
C ILE A 327 3.16 -18.41 -27.94
N TRP A 328 2.79 -19.34 -27.06
CA TRP A 328 3.73 -19.98 -26.14
C TRP A 328 4.44 -21.15 -26.85
N LEU A 329 5.77 -21.12 -26.84
CA LEU A 329 6.61 -22.23 -27.28
C LEU A 329 7.24 -22.88 -26.05
N ASP A 330 6.70 -24.04 -25.69
CA ASP A 330 7.17 -24.80 -24.52
C ASP A 330 8.51 -25.51 -24.77
N ARG A 331 9.18 -25.90 -23.68
CA ARG A 331 10.44 -26.66 -23.68
C ARG A 331 10.31 -27.97 -24.46
N GLY A 332 9.13 -28.58 -24.52
CA GLY A 332 8.88 -29.76 -25.36
C GLY A 332 9.04 -29.46 -26.85
N THR A 333 8.47 -28.36 -27.32
CA THR A 333 8.64 -27.87 -28.69
C THR A 333 10.11 -27.54 -28.98
N ILE A 334 10.78 -26.85 -28.05
CA ILE A 334 12.20 -26.46 -28.19
C ILE A 334 13.10 -27.70 -28.30
N VAL A 335 12.92 -28.68 -27.40
CA VAL A 335 13.66 -29.95 -27.42
C VAL A 335 13.38 -30.74 -28.70
N SER A 336 12.13 -30.74 -29.18
CA SER A 336 11.76 -31.47 -30.40
C SER A 336 12.35 -30.84 -31.66
N ALA A 337 12.53 -29.51 -31.69
CA ALA A 337 13.27 -28.86 -32.77
C ALA A 337 14.75 -29.25 -32.73
N GLY A 338 15.37 -29.24 -31.54
CA GLY A 338 16.69 -29.81 -31.28
C GLY A 338 17.87 -29.19 -32.05
N SER A 339 17.61 -28.20 -32.90
CA SER A 339 18.58 -27.53 -33.75
C SER A 339 18.05 -26.18 -34.22
N GLU A 340 18.95 -25.28 -34.58
CA GLU A 340 18.58 -23.99 -35.15
C GLU A 340 17.82 -24.15 -36.47
N GLN A 341 18.21 -25.07 -37.35
CA GLN A 341 17.56 -25.26 -38.65
C GLN A 341 16.08 -25.64 -38.52
N ALA A 342 15.76 -26.51 -37.57
CA ALA A 342 14.38 -26.89 -37.29
C ALA A 342 13.59 -25.74 -36.62
N LEU A 343 14.24 -24.95 -35.76
CA LEU A 343 13.63 -23.74 -35.20
C LEU A 343 13.34 -22.71 -36.31
N THR A 344 14.23 -22.51 -37.28
CA THR A 344 13.99 -21.62 -38.42
C THR A 344 12.71 -21.99 -39.15
N LEU A 345 12.51 -23.28 -39.46
CA LEU A 345 11.29 -23.77 -40.11
C LEU A 345 10.04 -23.55 -39.25
N LEU A 346 10.16 -23.62 -37.92
CA LEU A 346 9.08 -23.32 -37.00
C LEU A 346 8.73 -21.82 -37.05
N PHE A 347 9.72 -20.94 -36.89
CA PHE A 347 9.54 -19.50 -36.94
C PHE A 347 8.99 -19.01 -38.28
N ASP A 348 9.39 -19.63 -39.41
CA ASP A 348 8.79 -19.37 -40.73
C ASP A 348 7.29 -19.67 -40.77
N ARG A 349 6.86 -20.77 -40.15
CA ARG A 349 5.44 -21.13 -40.07
C ARG A 349 4.67 -20.16 -39.19
N LEU A 350 5.25 -19.74 -38.05
CA LEU A 350 4.66 -18.73 -37.17
C LEU A 350 4.47 -17.41 -37.91
N ALA A 351 5.48 -16.97 -38.69
CA ALA A 351 5.42 -15.74 -39.46
C ALA A 351 4.32 -15.82 -40.53
N LYS A 352 4.27 -16.94 -41.25
CA LYS A 352 3.22 -17.20 -42.25
C LYS A 352 1.81 -17.22 -41.64
N ALA A 353 1.67 -17.64 -40.39
CA ALA A 353 0.41 -17.63 -39.66
C ALA A 353 0.04 -16.25 -39.10
N GLY A 354 0.92 -15.25 -39.22
CA GLY A 354 0.69 -13.89 -38.72
C GLY A 354 1.00 -13.71 -37.23
N ILE A 355 1.69 -14.65 -36.58
CA ILE A 355 2.18 -14.46 -35.22
C ILE A 355 3.22 -13.33 -35.21
N ASN A 356 3.12 -12.42 -34.25
CA ASN A 356 4.06 -11.29 -34.09
C ASN A 356 4.76 -11.27 -32.72
N THR A 357 4.40 -12.16 -31.80
CA THR A 357 5.06 -12.28 -30.49
C THR A 357 5.23 -13.75 -30.11
N VAL A 358 6.41 -14.11 -29.59
CA VAL A 358 6.71 -15.47 -29.13
C VAL A 358 7.09 -15.45 -27.66
N PHE A 359 6.39 -16.27 -26.88
CA PHE A 359 6.70 -16.51 -25.47
C PHE A 359 7.50 -17.80 -25.36
N PHE A 360 8.81 -17.67 -25.29
CA PHE A 360 9.76 -18.77 -25.45
C PHE A 360 10.18 -19.32 -24.08
N GLU A 361 9.78 -20.55 -23.74
CA GLU A 361 10.00 -21.13 -22.40
C GLU A 361 11.49 -21.27 -22.08
N THR A 362 12.01 -20.28 -21.36
CA THR A 362 13.43 -20.04 -21.15
C THR A 362 13.93 -20.63 -19.83
N VAL A 363 13.09 -20.58 -18.79
CA VAL A 363 13.37 -21.16 -17.48
C VAL A 363 12.19 -22.02 -17.07
N ASN A 364 12.42 -23.31 -16.85
CA ASN A 364 11.38 -24.27 -16.51
C ASN A 364 11.90 -25.35 -15.54
N ALA A 365 11.10 -25.73 -14.55
CA ALA A 365 11.44 -26.78 -13.58
C ALA A 365 12.84 -26.62 -12.92
N GLY A 366 13.28 -25.38 -12.71
CA GLY A 366 14.60 -25.06 -12.13
C GLY A 366 15.78 -25.11 -13.10
N TYR A 367 15.55 -25.33 -14.40
CA TYR A 367 16.59 -25.36 -15.43
C TYR A 367 16.46 -24.19 -16.40
N THR A 368 17.58 -23.71 -16.93
CA THR A 368 17.62 -22.80 -18.08
C THR A 368 17.71 -23.59 -19.39
N ILE A 369 17.15 -23.08 -20.49
CA ILE A 369 17.41 -23.65 -21.81
C ILE A 369 18.76 -23.21 -22.40
N TYR A 370 19.36 -22.15 -21.84
CA TYR A 370 20.61 -21.55 -22.30
C TYR A 370 21.74 -21.79 -21.27
N PRO A 371 23.03 -21.64 -21.66
CA PRO A 371 24.16 -21.76 -20.73
C PRO A 371 24.20 -20.55 -19.79
N SER A 372 23.77 -20.76 -18.55
CA SER A 372 23.68 -19.75 -17.49
C SER A 372 24.89 -19.78 -16.57
N SER A 373 25.30 -18.61 -16.10
CA SER A 373 26.28 -18.44 -15.02
C SER A 373 25.62 -18.32 -13.63
N VAL A 374 24.30 -18.08 -13.60
CA VAL A 374 23.50 -17.90 -12.39
C VAL A 374 22.79 -19.20 -12.00
N ALA A 375 22.07 -19.82 -12.93
CA ALA A 375 21.36 -21.07 -12.68
C ALA A 375 22.34 -22.26 -12.60
N PRO A 376 22.13 -23.24 -11.71
CA PRO A 376 23.11 -24.30 -11.49
C PRO A 376 23.32 -25.22 -12.69
N THR A 377 22.31 -25.42 -13.55
CA THR A 377 22.38 -26.41 -14.63
C THR A 377 21.45 -26.03 -15.78
N GLN A 378 21.96 -26.14 -17.01
CA GLN A 378 21.14 -26.12 -18.22
C GLN A 378 20.26 -27.37 -18.29
N ASN A 379 19.07 -27.26 -18.87
CA ASN A 379 18.16 -28.39 -19.02
C ASN A 379 18.85 -29.52 -19.80
N PRO A 380 18.97 -30.75 -19.23
CA PRO A 380 19.70 -31.85 -19.86
C PRO A 380 19.16 -32.25 -21.24
N LEU A 381 17.91 -31.92 -21.54
CA LEU A 381 17.27 -32.25 -22.82
C LEU A 381 17.68 -31.32 -23.97
N ILE A 382 18.39 -30.23 -23.69
CA ILE A 382 18.81 -29.26 -24.72
C ILE A 382 20.08 -29.71 -25.45
N ASN A 383 20.88 -30.65 -24.93
CA ASN A 383 22.09 -31.16 -25.61
C ASN A 383 23.16 -30.07 -25.90
N ASN A 384 23.45 -29.19 -24.93
CA ASN A 384 24.59 -28.25 -24.94
C ASN A 384 24.65 -27.24 -26.12
N TRP A 385 23.52 -26.76 -26.61
CA TRP A 385 23.47 -25.55 -27.47
C TRP A 385 22.65 -24.45 -26.79
N ASP A 386 22.58 -23.27 -27.41
CA ASP A 386 21.84 -22.11 -26.88
C ASP A 386 20.60 -21.80 -27.75
N PRO A 387 19.41 -22.33 -27.41
CA PRO A 387 18.19 -22.08 -28.14
C PRO A 387 17.67 -20.65 -28.00
N LEU A 388 17.96 -19.98 -26.88
CA LEU A 388 17.48 -18.62 -26.66
C LEU A 388 18.19 -17.64 -27.60
N ALA A 389 19.52 -17.76 -27.74
CA ALA A 389 20.29 -16.97 -28.70
C ALA A 389 19.77 -17.13 -30.13
N ALA A 390 19.51 -18.38 -30.54
CA ALA A 390 18.97 -18.67 -31.88
C ALA A 390 17.56 -18.10 -32.05
N ALA A 391 16.67 -18.30 -31.08
CA ALA A 391 15.28 -17.90 -31.16
C ALA A 391 15.11 -16.37 -31.23
N VAL A 392 15.90 -15.60 -30.45
CA VAL A 392 15.88 -14.12 -30.50
C VAL A 392 16.20 -13.64 -31.90
N ARG A 393 17.31 -14.11 -32.48
CA ARG A 393 17.70 -13.75 -33.84
C ARG A 393 16.62 -14.11 -34.87
N LEU A 394 16.09 -15.34 -34.80
CA LEU A 394 15.07 -15.82 -35.74
C LEU A 394 13.75 -15.04 -35.64
N ALA A 395 13.36 -14.62 -34.44
CA ALA A 395 12.19 -13.78 -34.20
C ALA A 395 12.38 -12.40 -34.86
N HIS A 396 13.50 -11.75 -34.58
CA HIS A 396 13.80 -10.41 -35.08
C HIS A 396 13.94 -10.35 -36.60
N GLU A 397 14.57 -11.36 -37.22
CA GLU A 397 14.63 -11.51 -38.69
C GLU A 397 13.24 -11.51 -39.35
N ARG A 398 12.21 -11.95 -38.60
CA ARG A 398 10.81 -12.04 -39.04
C ARG A 398 9.93 -10.93 -38.48
N ARG A 399 10.54 -9.92 -37.83
CA ARG A 399 9.85 -8.81 -37.15
C ARG A 399 8.83 -9.29 -36.12
N MET A 400 9.20 -10.33 -35.38
CA MET A 400 8.47 -10.77 -34.19
C MET A 400 9.21 -10.31 -32.95
N GLU A 401 8.44 -10.00 -31.91
CA GLU A 401 8.97 -9.90 -30.56
C GLU A 401 9.21 -11.29 -29.97
N LEU A 402 10.26 -11.44 -29.18
CA LEU A 402 10.50 -12.62 -28.35
C LEU A 402 10.60 -12.20 -26.89
N HIS A 403 9.67 -12.71 -26.08
CA HIS A 403 9.73 -12.55 -24.63
C HIS A 403 10.18 -13.87 -24.01
N ALA A 404 11.19 -13.80 -23.14
CA ALA A 404 11.66 -14.97 -22.42
C ALA A 404 10.65 -15.34 -21.33
N TRP A 405 10.01 -16.50 -21.49
CA TRP A 405 9.03 -17.03 -20.55
C TRP A 405 9.74 -17.79 -19.42
N VAL A 406 9.55 -17.34 -18.18
CA VAL A 406 10.27 -17.83 -17.01
C VAL A 406 9.31 -18.30 -15.91
N TRP A 407 9.57 -19.50 -15.38
CA TRP A 407 8.95 -19.96 -14.14
C TRP A 407 9.64 -19.28 -12.95
N VAL A 408 8.93 -18.40 -12.26
CA VAL A 408 9.50 -17.56 -11.20
C VAL A 408 9.76 -18.36 -9.92
N PHE A 409 8.70 -18.86 -9.26
CA PHE A 409 8.86 -19.58 -7.99
C PHE A 409 8.83 -21.10 -8.12
N ALA A 410 8.41 -21.66 -9.25
CA ALA A 410 8.41 -23.11 -9.46
C ALA A 410 9.81 -23.60 -9.94
N ALA A 411 10.54 -24.31 -9.08
CA ALA A 411 11.95 -24.67 -9.28
C ALA A 411 12.22 -26.18 -9.43
N GLY A 412 11.17 -26.99 -9.59
CA GLY A 412 11.26 -28.42 -9.90
C GLY A 412 9.92 -28.98 -10.37
N ASN A 413 9.91 -30.12 -11.04
CA ASN A 413 8.66 -30.73 -11.52
C ASN A 413 8.76 -32.26 -11.67
N THR A 414 7.89 -33.01 -11.00
CA THR A 414 7.90 -34.49 -11.02
C THR A 414 7.72 -35.08 -12.42
N ARG A 415 6.95 -34.43 -13.30
CA ARG A 415 6.76 -34.87 -14.69
C ARG A 415 7.99 -34.60 -15.55
N HIS A 416 8.74 -33.54 -15.25
CA HIS A 416 10.02 -33.29 -15.90
C HIS A 416 11.06 -34.33 -15.47
N ASN A 417 11.12 -34.66 -14.18
CA ASN A 417 12.05 -35.66 -13.63
C ASN A 417 11.97 -37.00 -14.36
N VAL A 418 10.76 -37.46 -14.70
CA VAL A 418 10.55 -38.68 -15.51
C VAL A 418 11.24 -38.59 -16.89
N LYS A 419 11.21 -37.42 -17.54
CA LYS A 419 11.81 -37.22 -18.87
C LYS A 419 13.34 -37.21 -18.85
N VAL A 420 13.94 -36.82 -17.73
CA VAL A 420 15.40 -36.79 -17.53
C VAL A 420 15.93 -37.96 -16.69
N ASN A 421 15.09 -38.99 -16.48
CA ASN A 421 15.42 -40.20 -15.72
C ASN A 421 15.93 -39.92 -14.29
N LEU A 422 15.32 -38.95 -13.62
CA LEU A 422 15.57 -38.62 -12.21
C LEU A 422 14.44 -39.12 -11.31
N PRO A 423 14.70 -39.34 -10.00
CA PRO A 423 13.65 -39.67 -9.04
C PRO A 423 12.52 -38.65 -9.08
N GLN A 424 11.27 -39.09 -9.00
CA GLN A 424 10.12 -38.17 -9.05
C GLN A 424 10.19 -37.10 -7.95
N GLU A 425 10.67 -37.45 -6.76
CA GLU A 425 10.80 -36.52 -5.63
C GLU A 425 12.09 -35.68 -5.66
N TYR A 426 12.85 -35.70 -6.76
CA TYR A 426 13.97 -34.79 -6.94
C TYR A 426 13.47 -33.34 -7.02
N PRO A 427 13.89 -32.42 -6.14
CA PRO A 427 13.30 -31.08 -6.04
C PRO A 427 13.78 -30.11 -7.14
N GLY A 428 14.67 -30.56 -8.03
CA GLY A 428 15.31 -29.72 -9.05
C GLY A 428 16.70 -29.25 -8.63
N PRO A 429 17.48 -28.71 -9.57
CA PRO A 429 18.89 -28.37 -9.35
C PRO A 429 19.05 -27.17 -8.40
N VAL A 430 18.16 -26.16 -8.48
CA VAL A 430 18.19 -24.98 -7.62
C VAL A 430 17.96 -25.37 -6.16
N LEU A 431 16.91 -26.13 -5.86
CA LEU A 431 16.61 -26.59 -4.50
C LEU A 431 17.55 -27.66 -3.98
N THR A 432 18.28 -28.34 -4.87
CA THR A 432 19.38 -29.24 -4.47
C THR A 432 20.60 -28.45 -4.01
N ALA A 433 20.95 -27.36 -4.72
CA ALA A 433 22.05 -26.47 -4.35
C ALA A 433 21.70 -25.62 -3.10
N HIS A 434 20.44 -25.21 -2.98
CA HIS A 434 19.94 -24.37 -1.89
C HIS A 434 18.67 -24.95 -1.23
N PRO A 435 18.78 -25.99 -0.38
CA PRO A 435 17.62 -26.63 0.26
C PRO A 435 16.80 -25.70 1.16
N ASP A 436 17.43 -24.68 1.74
CA ASP A 436 16.78 -23.71 2.62
C ASP A 436 15.93 -22.66 1.88
N TRP A 437 16.00 -22.65 0.54
CA TRP A 437 15.16 -21.78 -0.29
C TRP A 437 13.78 -22.37 -0.58
N ALA A 438 13.52 -23.62 -0.17
CA ALA A 438 12.26 -24.28 -0.45
C ALA A 438 11.09 -23.71 0.35
N GLN A 439 9.98 -23.45 -0.34
CA GLN A 439 8.67 -23.23 0.27
C GLN A 439 8.19 -24.54 0.89
N LYS A 440 8.20 -24.63 2.22
CA LYS A 440 7.76 -25.81 2.96
C LYS A 440 6.31 -25.67 3.40
N GLY A 441 5.53 -26.74 3.28
CA GLY A 441 4.22 -26.83 3.91
C GLY A 441 4.34 -26.87 5.45
N LEU A 442 3.22 -26.70 6.15
CA LEU A 442 3.18 -26.72 7.64
C LEU A 442 3.80 -27.99 8.25
N LYS A 443 3.77 -29.12 7.53
CA LYS A 443 4.33 -30.40 7.96
C LYS A 443 5.77 -30.63 7.46
N GLY A 444 6.42 -29.60 6.91
CA GLY A 444 7.79 -29.68 6.37
C GLY A 444 7.89 -30.33 4.99
N ASN A 445 6.78 -30.64 4.33
CA ASN A 445 6.79 -31.21 2.98
C ASN A 445 7.27 -30.17 1.95
N LEU A 446 8.18 -30.59 1.07
CA LEU A 446 8.78 -29.74 0.02
C LEU A 446 7.88 -29.54 -1.20
N ARG A 447 6.80 -30.32 -1.30
CA ARG A 447 5.87 -30.29 -2.42
C ARG A 447 4.43 -30.33 -1.91
N PRO A 448 3.53 -29.47 -2.42
CA PRO A 448 2.11 -29.55 -2.13
C PRO A 448 1.51 -30.87 -2.61
N ALA A 449 0.60 -31.45 -1.82
CA ALA A 449 -0.10 -32.68 -2.21
C ALA A 449 -0.88 -32.46 -3.52
N GLY A 450 -0.77 -33.41 -4.45
CA GLY A 450 -1.48 -33.37 -5.74
C GLY A 450 -0.91 -32.38 -6.78
N GLN A 451 0.22 -31.72 -6.51
CA GLN A 451 0.90 -30.85 -7.47
C GLN A 451 2.24 -31.44 -7.92
N PRO A 452 2.61 -31.33 -9.21
CA PRO A 452 3.90 -31.81 -9.69
C PRO A 452 5.07 -30.86 -9.36
N GLU A 453 4.83 -29.59 -9.05
CA GLU A 453 5.88 -28.57 -8.88
C GLU A 453 6.47 -28.50 -7.46
N PHE A 454 7.79 -28.29 -7.39
CA PHE A 454 8.50 -27.84 -6.19
C PHE A 454 8.69 -26.32 -6.24
N TRP A 455 8.65 -25.66 -5.08
CA TRP A 455 8.53 -24.20 -5.03
C TRP A 455 9.63 -23.56 -4.19
N LEU A 456 10.16 -22.45 -4.66
CA LEU A 456 10.99 -21.50 -3.90
C LEU A 456 10.08 -20.67 -3.00
N ASP A 457 10.59 -20.25 -1.84
CA ASP A 457 9.91 -19.35 -0.92
C ASP A 457 10.01 -17.88 -1.40
N PRO A 458 8.89 -17.24 -1.80
CA PRO A 458 8.91 -15.83 -2.23
C PRO A 458 9.35 -14.85 -1.13
N ALA A 459 9.22 -15.22 0.14
CA ALA A 459 9.61 -14.38 1.28
C ALA A 459 11.11 -14.46 1.61
N ASN A 460 11.85 -15.40 1.00
CA ASN A 460 13.28 -15.54 1.22
C ASN A 460 14.08 -14.47 0.42
N PRO A 461 14.84 -13.56 1.05
CA PRO A 461 15.60 -12.52 0.36
C PRO A 461 16.69 -13.06 -0.60
N GLU A 462 17.27 -14.23 -0.31
CA GLU A 462 18.26 -14.86 -1.19
C GLU A 462 17.62 -15.37 -2.47
N VAL A 463 16.40 -15.90 -2.39
CA VAL A 463 15.59 -16.27 -3.57
C VAL A 463 15.30 -15.05 -4.43
N GLN A 464 14.92 -13.92 -3.82
CA GLN A 464 14.68 -12.67 -4.55
C GLN A 464 15.94 -12.20 -5.28
N THR A 465 17.10 -12.28 -4.62
CA THR A 465 18.41 -11.92 -5.20
C THR A 465 18.81 -12.84 -6.35
N TYR A 466 18.58 -14.16 -6.21
CA TYR A 466 18.81 -15.14 -7.26
C TYR A 466 17.95 -14.87 -8.50
N LEU A 467 16.65 -14.62 -8.30
CA LEU A 467 15.72 -14.35 -9.40
C LEU A 467 16.04 -13.03 -10.09
N ASP A 468 16.37 -11.96 -9.35
CA ASP A 468 16.83 -10.70 -9.94
C ASP A 468 18.10 -10.92 -10.78
N SER A 469 19.08 -11.67 -10.26
CA SER A 469 20.32 -11.99 -11.01
C SER A 469 20.04 -12.80 -12.27
N LEU A 470 19.10 -13.77 -12.21
CA LEU A 470 18.73 -14.59 -13.37
C LEU A 470 17.99 -13.76 -14.43
N PHE A 471 17.09 -12.87 -14.01
CA PHE A 471 16.38 -11.98 -14.92
C PHE A 471 17.34 -10.98 -15.58
N ARG A 472 18.27 -10.39 -14.81
CA ARG A 472 19.35 -9.55 -15.33
C ARG A 472 20.20 -10.29 -16.34
N GLU A 473 20.62 -11.52 -16.04
CA GLU A 473 21.41 -12.32 -16.96
C GLU A 473 20.70 -12.49 -18.31
N ILE A 474 19.39 -12.76 -18.30
CA ILE A 474 18.61 -12.91 -19.53
C ILE A 474 18.57 -11.59 -20.32
N VAL A 475 18.18 -10.48 -19.68
CA VAL A 475 17.97 -9.21 -20.39
C VAL A 475 19.27 -8.50 -20.77
N GLU A 476 20.38 -8.79 -20.09
CA GLU A 476 21.69 -8.20 -20.41
C GLU A 476 22.46 -9.01 -21.46
N ARG A 477 22.25 -10.33 -21.54
CA ARG A 477 22.96 -11.20 -22.50
C ARG A 477 22.21 -11.42 -23.81
N TYR A 478 20.89 -11.30 -23.79
CA TYR A 478 20.03 -11.58 -24.94
C TYR A 478 19.18 -10.35 -25.24
N ASP A 479 19.05 -10.02 -26.53
CA ASP A 479 18.21 -8.93 -27.01
C ASP A 479 16.73 -9.34 -27.01
N VAL A 480 16.21 -9.71 -25.84
CA VAL A 480 14.80 -10.08 -25.67
C VAL A 480 13.94 -8.83 -25.60
N ASP A 481 12.76 -8.88 -26.19
CA ASP A 481 11.80 -7.77 -26.18
C ASP A 481 11.04 -7.67 -24.85
N GLY A 482 11.09 -8.74 -24.03
CA GLY A 482 10.52 -8.73 -22.70
C GLY A 482 10.75 -10.00 -21.89
N LEU A 483 10.28 -9.97 -20.64
CA LEU A 483 10.18 -11.14 -19.76
C LEU A 483 8.71 -11.46 -19.53
N GLN A 484 8.33 -12.72 -19.70
CA GLN A 484 7.02 -13.20 -19.30
C GLN A 484 7.10 -14.06 -18.05
N LEU A 485 6.54 -13.53 -16.97
CA LEU A 485 6.57 -14.16 -15.64
C LEU A 485 5.42 -15.15 -15.50
N ASP A 486 5.74 -16.42 -15.32
CA ASP A 486 4.80 -17.49 -15.00
C ASP A 486 5.14 -18.09 -13.64
N TYR A 487 4.17 -18.77 -13.01
CA TYR A 487 4.30 -19.31 -11.67
C TYR A 487 4.74 -18.25 -10.63
N ILE A 488 4.38 -16.98 -10.87
CA ILE A 488 4.55 -15.85 -9.93
C ILE A 488 3.44 -15.84 -8.87
N ARG A 489 3.38 -16.93 -8.09
CA ARG A 489 2.32 -17.16 -7.10
C ARG A 489 2.79 -18.12 -6.02
N TYR A 490 2.04 -18.15 -4.92
CA TYR A 490 2.15 -19.23 -3.95
C TYR A 490 1.48 -20.53 -4.47
N PRO A 491 1.97 -21.71 -4.06
CA PRO A 491 1.30 -22.97 -4.36
C PRO A 491 -0.08 -23.05 -3.71
N ILE A 492 -1.05 -23.64 -4.42
CA ILE A 492 -2.41 -23.85 -3.89
C ILE A 492 -2.38 -24.94 -2.81
N GLN A 493 -2.54 -24.59 -1.54
CA GLN A 493 -2.82 -25.60 -0.52
C GLN A 493 -4.29 -26.00 -0.62
N LYS A 494 -4.58 -27.17 -1.17
CA LYS A 494 -5.89 -27.81 -0.95
C LYS A 494 -5.89 -28.31 0.49
N SER A 495 -6.90 -27.92 1.27
CA SER A 495 -7.17 -28.54 2.57
C SER A 495 -7.30 -30.05 2.34
N ALA A 496 -6.37 -30.81 2.92
CA ALA A 496 -6.39 -32.27 2.89
C ALA A 496 -7.56 -32.81 3.71
#